data_AF-A0A847W0S7-F1
#
_entry.id   AF-A0A847W0S7-F1
#
_cell.length_a   1.000
_cell.length_b   1.000
_cell.length_c   1.000
_cell.angle_alpha   90.00
_cell.angle_beta   90.00
_cell.angle_gamma   90.00
#
_symmetry.space_group_name_H-M   'P 1'
#
loop_
_entity.id
_entity.type
_entity.pdbx_description
1 polymer ?
#
loop_
_entity_poly.entity_id
_entity_poly.type
_entity_poly.pdbx_seq_one_letter_code
_entity_poly.pdbx_strand_id
1 'polypeptide(L)'
;MKLDKKQTFLVGLAFMSIIAFWEVYDNVIPVMLKSTFGFSDTATGAVMGIDNVLALFMLPFFGALSDRTKTRIGRRMPYILGGTLVTSVFVMLLPIAQQTKNLILFMIALAVVLLAMSTYRSPAVALMPDVTPKPLRSKANAIINLMGA
;
A
#
# COMPACT_ATOMS: atom_id res chain seq x y z
N MET A 1 16.12 -7.00 -27.82
CA MET A 1 15.68 -7.34 -26.45
C MET A 1 14.17 -7.57 -26.46
N LYS A 2 13.68 -8.66 -25.87
CA LYS A 2 12.24 -8.94 -25.72
C LYS A 2 11.86 -8.76 -24.26
N LEU A 3 10.63 -8.30 -24.01
CA LEU A 3 10.09 -8.16 -22.67
C LEU A 3 9.88 -9.55 -22.07
N ASP A 4 10.33 -9.79 -20.84
CA ASP A 4 9.93 -10.98 -20.11
C ASP A 4 8.47 -10.82 -19.68
N LYS A 5 7.58 -11.46 -20.44
CA LYS A 5 6.13 -11.38 -20.22
C LYS A 5 5.73 -11.98 -18.88
N LYS A 6 6.40 -13.05 -18.42
CA LYS A 6 6.06 -13.70 -17.15
C LYS A 6 6.43 -12.79 -15.98
N GLN A 7 7.63 -12.22 -16.01
CA GLN A 7 8.10 -11.34 -14.94
C GLN A 7 7.30 -10.03 -14.89
N THR A 8 7.00 -9.44 -16.05
CA THR A 8 6.19 -8.21 -16.12
C THR A 8 4.77 -8.46 -15.62
N PHE A 9 4.17 -9.60 -15.96
CA PHE A 9 2.84 -9.96 -15.49
C PHE A 9 2.79 -10.19 -13.97
N LEU A 10 3.78 -10.89 -13.40
CA LEU A 10 3.87 -11.10 -11.95
C LEU A 10 4.05 -9.79 -11.17
N VAL A 11 4.88 -8.88 -11.68
CA VAL A 11 5.08 -7.55 -11.08
C VAL A 11 3.81 -6.71 -11.22
N GLY A 12 3.14 -6.76 -12.36
CA GLY A 12 1.85 -6.12 -12.59
C GLY A 12 0.78 -6.61 -11.61
N LEU A 13 0.73 -7.92 -11.33
CA LEU A 13 -0.22 -8.51 -10.40
C LEU A 13 0.04 -8.07 -8.94
N ALA A 14 1.31 -7.99 -8.54
CA ALA A 14 1.68 -7.44 -7.24
C ALA A 14 1.30 -5.95 -7.13
N PHE A 15 1.53 -5.17 -8.18
CA PHE A 15 1.18 -3.76 -8.24
C PHE A 15 -0.33 -3.52 -8.21
N MET A 16 -1.09 -4.32 -8.96
CA MET A 16 -2.55 -4.32 -8.94
C MET A 16 -3.09 -4.60 -7.54
N SER A 17 -2.57 -5.61 -6.85
CA SER A 17 -3.00 -5.95 -5.50
C SER A 17 -2.79 -4.77 -4.54
N ILE A 18 -1.65 -4.09 -4.66
CA ILE A 18 -1.29 -2.92 -3.85
C ILE A 18 -2.25 -1.76 -4.09
N ILE A 19 -2.58 -1.46 -5.35
CA ILE A 19 -3.52 -0.38 -5.68
C ILE A 19 -4.93 -0.74 -5.23
N ALA A 20 -5.36 -2.00 -5.42
CA ALA A 20 -6.67 -2.45 -4.95
C ALA A 20 -6.83 -2.27 -3.43
N PHE A 21 -5.80 -2.63 -2.64
CA PHE A 21 -5.81 -2.37 -1.19
C PHE A 21 -5.90 -0.88 -0.87
N TRP A 22 -5.18 -0.04 -1.60
CA TRP A 22 -5.20 1.41 -1.43
C TRP A 22 -6.59 1.99 -1.70
N GLU A 23 -7.22 1.61 -2.82
CA GLU A 23 -8.57 2.04 -3.17
C GLU A 23 -9.60 1.57 -2.15
N VAL A 24 -9.50 0.33 -1.68
CA VAL A 24 -10.37 -0.16 -0.60
C VAL A 24 -10.21 0.70 0.65
N TYR A 25 -8.98 1.03 1.04
CA TYR A 25 -8.72 1.88 2.19
C TYR A 25 -9.31 3.30 2.01
N ASP A 26 -9.03 3.97 0.89
CA ASP A 26 -9.49 5.34 0.62
C ASP A 26 -11.03 5.43 0.52
N ASN A 27 -11.71 4.37 0.09
CA ASN A 27 -13.16 4.34 0.01
C ASN A 27 -13.84 3.86 1.30
N VAL A 28 -13.25 2.93 2.04
CA VAL A 28 -13.89 2.30 3.21
C VAL A 28 -13.66 3.10 4.49
N ILE A 29 -12.45 3.61 4.73
CA ILE A 29 -12.12 4.30 5.99
C ILE A 29 -12.97 5.56 6.21
N PRO A 30 -13.18 6.44 5.22
CA PRO A 30 -14.04 7.60 5.40
C PRO A 30 -15.49 7.22 5.75
N VAL A 31 -16.01 6.17 5.13
CA VAL A 31 -17.36 5.65 5.40
C VAL A 31 -17.43 5.10 6.82
N MET A 32 -16.43 4.33 7.27
CA MET A 32 -16.38 3.84 8.64
C MET A 32 -16.34 4.97 9.68
N LEU A 33 -15.52 6.00 9.44
CA LEU A 33 -15.40 7.18 10.31
C LEU A 33 -16.73 7.95 10.41
N LYS A 34 -17.40 8.19 9.28
CA LYS A 34 -18.68 8.93 9.25
C LYS A 34 -19.83 8.09 9.80
N SER A 35 -20.05 6.90 9.25
CA SER A 35 -21.24 6.09 9.54
C SER A 35 -21.20 5.40 10.89
N THR A 36 -20.02 5.02 11.38
CA THR A 36 -19.91 4.27 12.66
C THR A 36 -19.57 5.19 13.82
N PHE A 37 -18.63 6.11 13.62
CA PHE A 37 -18.12 6.98 14.68
C PHE A 37 -18.71 8.39 14.65
N GLY A 38 -19.52 8.72 13.65
CA GLY A 38 -20.23 10.01 13.58
C GLY A 38 -19.31 11.20 13.31
N PHE A 39 -18.13 10.98 12.70
CA PHE A 39 -17.22 12.08 12.35
C PHE A 39 -17.86 13.01 11.32
N SER A 40 -17.60 14.31 11.45
CA SER A 40 -17.98 15.30 10.44
C SER A 40 -17.11 15.18 9.19
N ASP A 41 -17.59 15.68 8.06
CA ASP A 41 -16.84 15.68 6.80
C ASP A 41 -15.45 16.33 6.93
N THR A 42 -15.36 17.42 7.70
CA THR A 42 -14.10 18.12 7.98
C THR A 42 -13.15 17.24 8.80
N ALA A 43 -13.65 16.55 9.83
CA ALA A 43 -12.83 15.70 10.69
C ALA A 43 -12.34 14.45 9.93
N THR A 44 -13.19 13.80 9.14
CA THR A 44 -12.79 12.70 8.27
C THR A 44 -11.77 13.15 7.23
N GLY A 45 -11.98 14.31 6.60
CA GLY A 45 -11.03 14.90 5.67
C GLY A 45 -9.68 15.22 6.32
N ALA A 46 -9.68 15.68 7.57
CA ALA A 46 -8.44 15.92 8.31
C ALA A 46 -7.67 14.61 8.58
N VAL A 47 -8.36 13.52 8.97
CA VAL A 47 -7.73 12.19 9.16
C VAL A 47 -7.11 11.69 7.86
N MET A 48 -7.86 11.72 6.76
CA MET A 48 -7.36 11.33 5.43
C MET A 48 -6.24 12.26 4.93
N GLY A 49 -6.26 13.52 5.31
CA GLY A 49 -5.22 14.49 4.98
C GLY A 49 -3.91 14.21 5.72
N ILE A 50 -3.99 13.93 7.03
CA ILE A 50 -2.84 13.56 7.85
C ILE A 50 -2.16 12.31 7.29
N ASP A 51 -2.94 11.33 6.87
CA ASP A 51 -2.43 10.14 6.19
C ASP A 51 -1.58 10.48 4.96
N ASN A 52 -2.11 11.28 4.03
CA ASN A 52 -1.37 11.69 2.84
C ASN A 52 -0.07 12.46 3.16
N VAL A 53 -0.09 13.30 4.20
CA VAL A 53 1.10 14.00 4.68
C VAL A 53 2.12 13.02 5.26
N LEU A 54 1.67 12.05 6.06
CA LEU A 54 2.56 11.00 6.59
C LEU A 54 3.15 10.16 5.47
N ALA A 55 2.35 9.78 4.47
CA ALA A 55 2.79 9.02 3.31
C ALA A 55 3.93 9.74 2.55
N LEU A 56 3.89 11.07 2.45
CA LEU A 56 4.95 11.86 1.83
C LEU A 56 6.33 11.62 2.47
N PHE A 57 6.38 11.43 3.79
CA PHE A 57 7.63 11.15 4.52
C PHE A 57 7.95 9.66 4.61
N MET A 58 6.91 8.83 4.80
CA MET A 58 7.06 7.39 4.97
C MET A 58 7.52 6.71 3.67
N LEU A 59 7.04 7.16 2.50
CA LEU A 59 7.41 6.57 1.20
C LEU A 59 8.92 6.67 0.92
N PRO A 60 9.60 7.84 1.00
CA PRO A 60 11.05 7.93 0.87
C PRO A 60 11.79 7.17 1.97
N PHE A 61 11.30 7.25 3.22
CA PHE A 61 11.93 6.60 4.36
C PHE A 61 11.99 5.08 4.20
N PHE A 62 10.84 4.44 3.92
CA PHE A 62 10.78 3.00 3.67
C PHE A 62 11.43 2.60 2.36
N GLY A 63 11.44 3.48 1.35
CA GLY A 63 12.21 3.29 0.12
C GLY A 63 13.71 3.13 0.43
N ALA A 64 14.29 4.11 1.13
CA ALA A 64 15.69 4.09 1.52
C ALA A 64 16.03 2.93 2.49
N LEU A 65 15.10 2.58 3.39
CA LEU A 65 15.26 1.44 4.30
C LEU A 65 15.26 0.11 3.54
N SER A 66 14.36 -0.04 2.55
CA SER A 66 14.29 -1.23 1.70
C SER A 66 15.55 -1.41 0.85
N ASP A 67 16.15 -0.32 0.38
CA ASP A 67 17.36 -0.36 -0.44
C ASP A 67 18.60 -0.83 0.33
N ARG A 68 18.64 -0.58 1.64
CA ARG A 68 19.74 -0.99 2.54
C ARG A 68 19.67 -2.45 2.98
N THR A 69 18.53 -3.12 2.76
CA THR A 69 18.31 -4.47 3.28
C THR A 69 18.83 -5.53 2.33
N LYS A 70 19.70 -6.43 2.82
CA LYS A 70 20.23 -7.56 2.06
C LYS A 70 19.65 -8.86 2.59
N THR A 71 18.67 -9.39 1.87
CA THR A 71 17.97 -10.64 2.20
C THR A 71 18.07 -11.65 1.05
N ARG A 72 17.99 -12.94 1.39
CA ARG A 72 18.14 -14.06 0.44
C ARG A 72 17.08 -14.09 -0.67
N ILE A 73 15.95 -13.42 -0.46
CA ILE A 73 14.79 -13.34 -1.38
C ILE A 73 14.83 -12.01 -2.19
N GLY A 74 15.92 -11.23 -2.10
CA GLY A 74 16.08 -9.92 -2.74
C GLY A 74 15.83 -8.77 -1.78
N ARG A 75 16.28 -7.56 -2.11
CA ARG A 75 16.31 -6.39 -1.20
C ARG A 75 14.93 -5.86 -0.83
N ARG A 76 13.97 -5.94 -1.76
CA ARG A 76 12.65 -5.29 -1.67
C ARG A 76 11.48 -6.25 -1.35
N MET A 77 11.64 -7.54 -1.65
CA MET A 77 10.62 -8.57 -1.38
C MET A 77 10.21 -8.76 0.09
N PRO A 78 11.10 -8.66 1.10
CA PRO A 78 10.71 -8.85 2.50
C PRO A 78 9.76 -7.77 3.00
N TYR A 79 9.97 -6.52 2.54
CA TYR A 79 9.11 -5.39 2.90
C TYR A 79 7.72 -5.51 2.27
N ILE A 80 7.67 -5.98 1.03
CA ILE A 80 6.40 -6.25 0.34
C ILE A 80 5.65 -7.38 1.09
N LEU A 81 6.28 -8.55 1.28
CA LEU A 81 5.64 -9.69 1.94
C LEU A 81 5.25 -9.40 3.40
N GLY A 82 6.14 -8.80 4.17
CA GLY A 82 5.89 -8.44 5.57
C GLY A 82 4.79 -7.39 5.68
N GLY A 83 4.85 -6.34 4.86
CA GLY A 83 3.82 -5.31 4.81
C GLY A 83 2.45 -5.86 4.40
N THR A 84 2.39 -6.72 3.39
CA THR A 84 1.14 -7.36 2.95
C THR A 84 0.56 -8.28 4.02
N LEU A 85 1.39 -9.05 4.74
CA LEU A 85 0.93 -9.91 5.84
C LEU A 85 0.34 -9.08 6.98
N VAL A 86 1.06 -8.06 7.43
CA VAL A 86 0.59 -7.16 8.50
C VAL A 86 -0.72 -6.47 8.07
N THR A 87 -0.77 -5.96 6.84
CA THR A 87 -1.97 -5.30 6.32
C THR A 87 -3.16 -6.24 6.25
N SER A 88 -2.97 -7.46 5.75
CA SER A 88 -4.04 -8.46 5.66
C SER A 88 -4.66 -8.77 7.03
N VAL A 89 -3.83 -8.87 8.07
CA VAL A 89 -4.29 -9.13 9.44
C VAL A 89 -5.03 -7.93 10.02
N PHE A 90 -4.47 -6.72 9.89
CA PHE A 90 -5.05 -5.53 10.51
C PHE A 90 -6.26 -4.97 9.75
N VAL A 91 -6.37 -5.19 8.45
CA VAL A 91 -7.59 -4.88 7.68
C VAL A 91 -8.77 -5.71 8.17
N MET A 92 -8.56 -6.96 8.60
CA MET A 92 -9.62 -7.78 9.22
C MET A 92 -10.04 -7.27 10.61
N LEU A 93 -9.14 -6.57 11.32
CA LEU A 93 -9.43 -5.98 12.64
C LEU A 93 -10.31 -4.72 12.56
N LEU A 94 -10.26 -3.98 11.44
CA LEU A 94 -11.06 -2.77 11.24
C LEU A 94 -12.58 -3.00 11.37
N PRO A 95 -13.21 -3.96 10.65
CA PRO A 95 -14.64 -4.23 10.81
C PRO A 95 -15.01 -4.80 12.20
N ILE A 96 -14.09 -5.48 12.89
CA ILE A 96 -14.32 -5.96 14.27
C ILE A 96 -14.34 -4.77 15.23
N ALA A 97 -13.40 -3.83 15.09
CA ALA A 97 -13.37 -2.58 15.84
C ALA A 97 -14.61 -1.73 15.56
N GLN A 98 -15.10 -1.75 14.31
CA GLN A 98 -16.32 -1.09 13.90
C GLN A 98 -17.56 -1.67 14.60
N GLN A 99 -17.73 -3.00 14.59
CA GLN A 99 -18.87 -3.66 15.25
C GLN A 99 -18.91 -3.42 16.75
N THR A 100 -17.74 -3.40 17.40
CA THR A 100 -17.60 -3.15 18.84
C THR A 100 -17.65 -1.66 19.20
N LYS A 101 -17.77 -0.76 18.22
CA LYS A 101 -17.71 0.71 18.37
C LYS A 101 -16.49 1.20 19.16
N ASN A 102 -15.39 0.44 19.14
CA ASN A 102 -14.19 0.77 19.89
C ASN A 102 -13.27 1.67 19.05
N LEU A 103 -13.37 2.98 19.27
CA LEU A 103 -12.62 3.99 18.52
C LEU A 103 -11.11 3.86 18.73
N ILE A 104 -10.66 3.48 19.92
CA ILE A 104 -9.22 3.33 20.22
C ILE A 104 -8.65 2.17 19.41
N LEU A 105 -9.34 1.02 19.41
CA LEU A 105 -8.92 -0.14 18.62
C LEU A 105 -8.93 0.17 17.12
N PHE A 106 -9.94 0.91 16.65
CA PHE A 106 -10.04 1.35 15.26
C PHE A 106 -8.86 2.25 14.86
N MET A 107 -8.54 3.27 15.67
CA MET A 107 -7.45 4.20 15.39
C MET A 107 -6.08 3.52 15.40
N ILE A 108 -5.85 2.59 16.34
CA ILE A 108 -4.61 1.80 16.37
C ILE A 108 -4.51 0.89 15.15
N ALA A 109 -5.58 0.17 14.82
CA ALA A 109 -5.60 -0.69 13.64
C ALA A 109 -5.38 0.12 12.35
N LEU A 110 -6.03 1.28 12.24
CA LEU A 110 -5.87 2.20 11.12
C LEU A 110 -4.42 2.68 10.99
N ALA A 111 -3.80 3.13 12.08
CA ALA A 111 -2.41 3.57 12.08
C ALA A 111 -1.45 2.45 11.65
N VAL A 112 -1.67 1.21 12.12
CA VAL A 112 -0.84 0.06 11.73
C VAL A 112 -1.04 -0.30 10.26
N VAL A 113 -2.28 -0.30 9.75
CA VAL A 113 -2.57 -0.51 8.33
C VAL A 113 -1.83 0.53 7.49
N LEU A 114 -1.93 1.81 7.86
CA LEU A 114 -1.35 2.94 7.15
C LEU A 114 0.19 2.86 7.10
N LEU A 115 0.82 2.49 8.21
CA LEU A 115 2.26 2.21 8.29
C LEU A 115 2.65 1.02 7.40
N ALA A 116 1.89 -0.07 7.45
CA ALA A 116 2.15 -1.26 6.64
C ALA A 116 1.98 -0.95 5.13
N MET A 117 0.94 -0.20 4.77
CA MET A 117 0.68 0.28 3.41
C MET A 117 1.81 1.14 2.87
N SER A 118 2.29 2.07 3.68
CA SER A 118 3.43 2.93 3.33
C SER A 118 4.72 2.13 3.11
N THR A 119 4.89 1.04 3.86
CA THR A 119 6.09 0.19 3.81
C THR A 119 6.18 -0.63 2.52
N TYR A 120 5.08 -1.15 1.98
CA TYR A 120 5.11 -1.96 0.75
C TYR A 120 4.91 -1.16 -0.54
N ARG A 121 4.28 0.03 -0.49
CA ARG A 121 4.01 0.85 -1.68
C ARG A 121 5.30 1.37 -2.32
N SER A 122 6.21 1.92 -1.51
CA SER A 122 7.48 2.49 -1.99
C SER A 122 8.38 1.46 -2.71
N PRO A 123 8.64 0.27 -2.14
CA PRO A 123 9.42 -0.77 -2.81
C PRO A 123 8.74 -1.33 -4.06
N ALA A 124 7.40 -1.38 -4.11
CA ALA A 124 6.68 -1.92 -5.26
C ALA A 124 6.76 -1.01 -6.50
N VAL A 125 6.60 0.30 -6.31
CA VAL A 125 6.80 1.30 -7.39
C VAL A 125 8.25 1.26 -7.89
N ALA A 126 9.20 1.05 -6.99
CA ALA A 126 10.61 0.97 -7.35
C ALA A 126 11.01 -0.40 -7.96
N LEU A 127 10.31 -1.49 -7.63
CA LEU A 127 10.58 -2.83 -8.19
C LEU A 127 10.33 -2.87 -9.70
N MET A 128 9.34 -2.12 -10.17
CA MET A 128 8.93 -2.03 -11.57
C MET A 128 10.07 -1.56 -12.53
N PRO A 129 10.80 -0.47 -12.26
CA PRO A 129 11.98 -0.07 -13.04
C PRO A 129 13.23 -0.93 -12.82
N ASP A 130 13.33 -1.67 -11.72
CA ASP A 130 14.47 -2.55 -11.41
C ASP A 130 14.47 -3.83 -12.25
N VAL A 131 13.30 -4.42 -12.47
CA VAL A 131 13.16 -5.67 -13.25
C VAL A 131 13.00 -5.42 -14.75
N THR A 132 12.76 -4.17 -15.17
CA THR A 132 12.50 -3.84 -16.57
C THR A 132 13.69 -3.13 -17.25
N PRO A 133 14.22 -3.67 -18.37
CA PRO A 133 15.30 -3.04 -19.13
C PRO A 133 14.94 -1.64 -19.64
N LYS A 134 15.89 -0.69 -19.61
CA LYS A 134 15.69 0.73 -20.00
C LYS A 134 14.85 0.95 -21.28
N PRO A 135 15.06 0.23 -22.41
CA PRO A 135 14.30 0.45 -23.65
C PRO A 135 12.82 0.03 -23.57
N LEU A 136 12.46 -0.80 -22.59
CA LEU A 136 11.14 -1.42 -22.46
C LEU A 136 10.35 -0.89 -21.25
N ARG A 137 10.95 -0.02 -20.42
CA ARG A 137 10.32 0.53 -19.20
C ARG A 137 8.97 1.18 -19.46
N SER A 138 8.85 1.98 -20.52
CA SER A 138 7.58 2.64 -20.86
C SER A 138 6.47 1.63 -21.21
N LYS A 139 6.81 0.55 -21.94
CA LYS A 139 5.84 -0.50 -22.30
C LYS A 139 5.41 -1.33 -21.10
N ALA A 140 6.35 -1.69 -20.22
CA ALA A 140 6.02 -2.36 -18.97
C ALA A 140 5.18 -1.48 -18.05
N ASN A 141 5.47 -0.17 -17.98
CA ASN A 141 4.71 0.77 -17.15
C ASN A 141 3.26 0.88 -17.62
N ALA A 142 3.06 0.94 -18.94
CA ALA A 142 1.72 0.96 -19.50
C ALA A 142 0.92 -0.30 -19.12
N ILE A 143 1.54 -1.48 -19.20
CA ILE A 143 0.88 -2.75 -18.82
C ILE A 143 0.58 -2.78 -17.32
N ILE A 144 1.55 -2.41 -16.49
CA ILE A 144 1.43 -2.47 -15.03
C ILE A 144 0.39 -1.46 -14.51
N ASN A 145 0.39 -0.23 -15.03
CA ASN A 145 -0.63 0.76 -14.68
C ASN A 145 -2.01 0.38 -15.22
N LEU A 146 -2.11 -0.23 -16.40
CA LEU A 146 -3.39 -0.73 -16.91
C LEU A 146 -3.97 -1.85 -16.03
N MET A 147 -3.10 -2.69 -15.46
CA MET A 147 -3.54 -3.74 -14.53
C MET A 147 -3.98 -3.18 -13.17
N GLY A 148 -3.44 -2.04 -12.76
CA GLY A 148 -3.72 -1.41 -11.47
C GLY A 148 -4.73 -0.27 -11.51
N ALA A 149 -5.23 0.11 -12.69
CA ALA A 149 -6.29 1.12 -12.85
C ALA A 149 -7.67 0.52 -12.56
#